data_AF-A0A660UQ85-F1
#
_entry.id   AF-A0A660UQ85-F1
#
_cell.length_a   1.000
_cell.length_b   1.000
_cell.length_c   1.000
_cell.angle_alpha   90.00
_cell.angle_beta   90.00
_cell.angle_gamma   90.00
#
_symmetry.space_group_name_H-M   'P 1'
#
loop_
_entity.id
_entity.type
_entity.pdbx_description
1 polymer ?
#
loop_
_entity_poly.entity_id
_entity_poly.type
_entity_poly.pdbx_seq_one_letter_code
_entity_poly.pdbx_strand_id
1 'polypeptide(L)'
;MNFIVKNVGDACGLQVEGSGGILNNLIVGGGNVLTGNGSVYIKNNTVYNCTGGAIFLHRPEAIANVFNNILVPQQSGNAIMIYTAGGSVRNDHNCIWGADGNPLATPFITYKAGGIAPVLGDNSIEQDPDFVNAAGGDFRPRNPLLLRGGEPDVAGNPTQMGAKMKRYEFAQRGRMANIGRLGIIR
;
A
#
# COMPACT_ATOMS: atom_id res chain seq x y z
N MET A 1 -6.53 9.84 -9.23
CA MET A 1 -5.18 10.06 -9.80
C MET A 1 -4.28 9.03 -9.14
N ASN A 2 -3.68 8.11 -9.88
CA ASN A 2 -2.79 7.09 -9.29
C ASN A 2 -1.36 7.63 -9.38
N PHE A 3 -0.69 7.80 -8.23
CA PHE A 3 0.71 8.19 -8.19
C PHE A 3 1.58 6.94 -8.08
N ILE A 4 2.62 6.86 -8.92
CA ILE A 4 3.68 5.88 -8.78
C ILE A 4 4.87 6.64 -8.19
N VAL A 5 5.24 6.32 -6.96
CA VAL A 5 6.42 6.90 -6.32
C VAL A 5 7.53 5.84 -6.32
N LYS A 6 8.64 6.13 -6.98
CA LYS A 6 9.81 5.25 -7.04
C LYS A 6 10.99 5.91 -6.34
N ASN A 7 11.78 5.10 -5.62
CA ASN A 7 13.09 5.51 -5.11
C ASN A 7 13.01 6.67 -4.11
N VAL A 8 12.08 6.57 -3.16
CA VAL A 8 12.05 7.48 -2.01
C VAL A 8 13.26 7.12 -1.15
N GLY A 9 14.13 8.10 -0.86
CA GLY A 9 15.19 7.93 0.14
C GLY A 9 14.63 7.68 1.55
N ASP A 10 15.42 7.87 2.60
CA ASP A 10 15.00 7.70 4.01
C ASP A 10 13.84 8.62 4.46
N ALA A 11 13.30 9.44 3.54
CA ALA A 11 12.13 10.28 3.75
C ALA A 11 10.80 9.50 3.66
N CYS A 12 9.72 10.18 4.07
CA CYS A 12 8.37 9.64 3.97
C CYS A 12 7.95 9.46 2.50
N GLY A 13 7.22 8.37 2.19
CA GLY A 13 6.74 8.10 0.83
C GLY A 13 5.61 9.03 0.39
N LEU A 14 4.42 8.82 0.94
CA LEU A 14 3.25 9.69 0.82
C LEU A 14 2.80 10.13 2.20
N GLN A 15 2.50 11.42 2.34
CA GLN A 15 2.14 12.03 3.61
C GLN A 15 0.85 12.82 3.51
N VAL A 16 -0.01 12.69 4.52
CA VAL A 16 -1.23 13.48 4.68
C VAL A 16 -1.17 14.20 6.04
N GLU A 17 -1.15 15.54 5.99
CA GLU A 17 -1.04 16.39 7.20
C GLU A 17 -2.37 16.61 7.96
N GLY A 18 -3.51 16.34 7.32
CA GLY A 18 -4.84 16.54 7.89
C GLY A 18 -5.73 15.31 7.75
N SER A 19 -7.04 15.53 7.61
CA SER A 19 -7.95 14.42 7.27
C SER A 19 -7.95 14.17 5.77
N GLY A 20 -7.93 12.90 5.35
CA GLY A 20 -7.86 12.56 3.93
C GLY A 20 -7.62 11.09 3.66
N GLY A 21 -6.95 10.78 2.54
CA GLY A 21 -6.65 9.40 2.20
C GLY A 21 -5.46 9.22 1.28
N ILE A 22 -4.77 8.09 1.48
CA ILE A 22 -3.71 7.58 0.62
C ILE A 22 -4.28 6.34 -0.07
N LEU A 23 -4.71 6.50 -1.33
CA LEU A 23 -5.56 5.52 -2.00
C LEU A 23 -5.01 5.10 -3.37
N ASN A 24 -5.00 3.79 -3.65
CA ASN A 24 -4.69 3.24 -4.98
C ASN A 24 -3.29 3.58 -5.52
N ASN A 25 -2.28 3.65 -4.64
CA ASN A 25 -0.90 3.98 -5.03
C ASN A 25 -0.01 2.74 -5.10
N LEU A 26 0.96 2.78 -6.01
CA LEU A 26 2.10 1.86 -6.02
C LEU A 26 3.33 2.64 -5.53
N ILE A 27 3.98 2.11 -4.50
CA ILE A 27 5.18 2.70 -3.92
C ILE A 27 6.27 1.64 -3.85
N VAL A 28 7.43 1.97 -4.37
CA VAL A 28 8.58 1.05 -4.43
C VAL A 28 9.79 1.72 -3.79
N GLY A 29 10.27 1.13 -2.68
CA GLY A 29 11.27 1.73 -1.80
C GLY A 29 10.69 2.69 -0.76
N GLY A 30 11.57 3.31 0.03
CA GLY A 30 11.24 4.32 1.03
C GLY A 30 11.27 3.83 2.47
N GLY A 31 11.61 4.75 3.39
CA GLY A 31 11.62 4.51 4.83
C GLY A 31 10.20 4.43 5.40
N ASN A 32 9.58 5.58 5.67
CA ASN A 32 8.23 5.67 6.25
C ASN A 32 7.19 5.93 5.15
N VAL A 33 6.62 4.87 4.59
CA VAL A 33 6.00 4.94 3.26
C VAL A 33 4.62 5.60 3.27
N LEU A 34 3.70 5.18 4.15
CA LEU A 34 2.33 5.71 4.21
C LEU A 34 2.15 6.48 5.52
N THR A 35 2.36 7.80 5.46
CA THR A 35 2.38 8.68 6.64
C THR A 35 1.08 9.44 6.80
N GLY A 36 0.48 9.38 7.99
CA GLY A 36 -0.79 10.05 8.31
C GLY A 36 -0.74 10.81 9.62
N ASN A 37 -1.17 12.08 9.59
CA ASN A 37 -1.04 12.99 10.72
C ASN A 37 -2.39 13.52 11.24
N GLY A 38 -3.49 13.14 10.59
CA GLY A 38 -4.86 13.40 11.02
C GLY A 38 -5.72 12.13 10.93
N SER A 39 -6.99 12.27 10.51
CA SER A 39 -7.86 11.11 10.23
C SER A 39 -7.69 10.64 8.79
N VAL A 40 -7.04 9.50 8.58
CA VAL A 40 -6.60 9.05 7.25
C VAL A 40 -7.18 7.68 6.89
N TYR A 41 -7.61 7.55 5.62
CA TYR A 41 -7.86 6.25 4.99
C TYR A 41 -6.67 5.84 4.15
N ILE A 42 -6.08 4.70 4.47
CA ILE A 42 -4.95 4.11 3.74
C ILE A 42 -5.47 2.82 3.09
N LYS A 43 -5.84 2.91 1.82
CA LYS A 43 -6.58 1.82 1.16
C LYS A 43 -6.13 1.51 -0.26
N ASN A 44 -6.11 0.22 -0.61
CA ASN A 44 -5.74 -0.27 -1.94
C ASN A 44 -4.34 0.16 -2.38
N ASN A 45 -3.37 0.29 -1.47
CA ASN A 45 -1.99 0.60 -1.87
C ASN A 45 -1.15 -0.67 -2.01
N THR A 46 -0.17 -0.64 -2.89
CA THR A 46 0.90 -1.64 -2.94
C THR A 46 2.20 -0.95 -2.55
N VAL A 47 2.78 -1.37 -1.43
CA VAL A 47 4.08 -0.95 -0.94
C VAL A 47 5.04 -2.11 -1.12
N TYR A 48 6.14 -1.88 -1.83
CA TYR A 48 7.14 -2.90 -2.10
C TYR A 48 8.53 -2.43 -1.71
N ASN A 49 9.27 -3.28 -1.01
CA ASN A 49 10.65 -3.05 -0.59
C ASN A 49 10.81 -1.82 0.33
N CYS A 50 9.92 -1.65 1.33
CA CYS A 50 10.03 -0.54 2.28
C CYS A 50 11.06 -0.81 3.39
N THR A 51 11.91 0.16 3.70
CA THR A 51 13.05 0.01 4.62
C THR A 51 12.74 0.42 6.07
N GLY A 52 11.67 1.20 6.29
CA GLY A 52 11.22 1.64 7.60
C GLY A 52 9.78 1.18 7.91
N GLY A 53 8.91 2.14 8.28
CA GLY A 53 7.50 1.85 8.54
C GLY A 53 6.67 1.82 7.26
N ALA A 54 5.93 0.74 7.02
CA ALA A 54 4.94 0.75 5.95
C ALA A 54 3.84 1.79 6.23
N ILE A 55 3.48 1.93 7.52
CA ILE A 55 2.47 2.88 8.00
C ILE A 55 3.03 3.63 9.20
N PHE A 56 3.01 4.95 9.12
CA PHE A 56 3.64 5.80 10.11
C PHE A 56 2.70 6.93 10.55
N LEU A 57 2.22 6.88 11.79
CA LEU A 57 1.40 7.93 12.38
C LEU A 57 2.21 8.69 13.44
N HIS A 58 2.78 9.83 13.05
CA HIS A 58 3.70 10.55 13.93
C HIS A 58 2.99 11.45 14.95
N ARG A 59 1.72 11.77 14.75
CA ARG A 59 0.94 12.59 15.68
C ARG A 59 0.16 11.73 16.68
N PRO A 60 0.17 12.05 17.99
CA PRO A 60 -0.56 11.30 19.00
C PRO A 60 -2.07 11.23 18.77
N GLU A 61 -2.65 12.20 18.07
CA GLU A 61 -4.06 12.29 17.75
C GLU A 61 -4.46 11.61 16.42
N ALA A 62 -3.49 11.09 15.65
CA ALA A 62 -3.76 10.54 14.32
C ALA A 62 -4.58 9.25 14.40
N ILE A 63 -5.52 9.09 13.46
CA ILE A 63 -6.37 7.90 13.34
C ILE A 63 -6.23 7.37 11.92
N ALA A 64 -5.87 6.10 11.76
CA ALA A 64 -5.80 5.46 10.44
C ALA A 64 -6.75 4.27 10.32
N ASN A 65 -7.43 4.24 9.18
CA ASN A 65 -8.14 3.07 8.68
C ASN A 65 -7.31 2.47 7.54
N VAL A 66 -6.73 1.27 7.77
CA VAL A 66 -5.76 0.62 6.89
C VAL A 66 -6.35 -0.66 6.33
N PHE A 67 -6.78 -0.62 5.07
CA PHE A 67 -7.50 -1.75 4.47
C PHE A 67 -7.03 -2.06 3.05
N ASN A 68 -7.09 -3.32 2.65
CA ASN A 68 -6.85 -3.74 1.27
C ASN A 68 -5.47 -3.33 0.74
N ASN A 69 -4.44 -3.26 1.57
CA ASN A 69 -3.09 -2.95 1.10
C ASN A 69 -2.29 -4.23 0.86
N ILE A 70 -1.32 -4.18 -0.05
CA ILE A 70 -0.24 -5.16 -0.15
C ILE A 70 1.01 -4.50 0.40
N LEU A 71 1.59 -5.07 1.46
CA LEU A 71 2.72 -4.51 2.19
C LEU A 71 3.88 -5.51 2.17
N VAL A 72 4.95 -5.16 1.48
CA VAL A 72 6.14 -5.99 1.32
C VAL A 72 7.37 -5.22 1.85
N PRO A 73 8.02 -5.66 2.94
CA PRO A 73 9.17 -4.98 3.51
C PRO A 73 10.38 -5.13 2.59
N GLN A 74 11.47 -4.45 2.93
CA GLN A 74 12.74 -4.61 2.25
C GLN A 74 13.23 -6.06 2.26
N GLN A 75 14.09 -6.41 1.30
CA GLN A 75 14.81 -7.69 1.32
C GLN A 75 15.53 -7.89 2.66
N SER A 76 15.55 -9.12 3.15
CA SER A 76 15.99 -9.51 4.52
C SER A 76 15.18 -8.88 5.67
N GLY A 77 14.10 -8.15 5.37
CA GLY A 77 13.18 -7.63 6.37
C GLY A 77 12.33 -8.77 6.95
N ASN A 78 12.20 -8.80 8.28
CA ASN A 78 11.48 -9.87 8.97
C ASN A 78 10.04 -9.51 9.37
N ALA A 79 9.61 -8.27 9.11
CA ALA A 79 8.31 -7.75 9.52
C ALA A 79 7.87 -6.53 8.70
N ILE A 80 6.57 -6.31 8.61
CA ILE A 80 6.00 -4.99 8.32
C ILE A 80 5.81 -4.22 9.63
N MET A 81 6.33 -2.98 9.67
CA MET A 81 6.16 -2.09 10.80
C MET A 81 4.99 -1.12 10.61
N ILE A 82 4.09 -1.07 11.61
CA ILE A 82 3.14 0.02 11.83
C ILE A 82 3.51 0.78 13.09
N TYR A 83 3.72 2.09 12.95
CA TYR A 83 4.02 2.98 14.07
C TYR A 83 2.88 3.94 14.34
N THR A 84 2.57 4.18 15.62
CA THR A 84 1.72 5.28 16.07
C THR A 84 2.26 5.96 17.33
N ALA A 85 2.30 7.29 17.32
CA ALA A 85 2.76 8.12 18.44
C ALA A 85 1.74 8.24 19.60
N GLY A 86 0.68 7.44 19.61
CA GLY A 86 -0.38 7.48 20.63
C GLY A 86 -1.79 7.32 20.06
N GLY A 87 -1.91 7.50 18.74
CA GLY A 87 -3.16 7.42 17.99
C GLY A 87 -3.76 6.02 17.90
N SER A 88 -4.70 5.87 16.97
CA SER A 88 -5.41 4.62 16.74
C SER A 88 -5.24 4.13 15.31
N VAL A 89 -4.99 2.84 15.15
CA VAL A 89 -4.93 2.19 13.84
C VAL A 89 -5.92 1.04 13.84
N ARG A 90 -6.96 1.17 13.02
CA ARG A 90 -7.77 0.02 12.62
C ARG A 90 -7.18 -0.52 11.33
N ASN A 91 -6.73 -1.77 11.33
CA ASN A 91 -6.19 -2.41 10.14
C ASN A 91 -6.82 -3.79 9.95
N ASP A 92 -7.23 -4.11 8.73
CA ASP A 92 -7.74 -5.43 8.36
C ASP A 92 -7.67 -5.63 6.84
N HIS A 93 -7.87 -6.86 6.36
CA HIS A 93 -7.85 -7.20 4.93
C HIS A 93 -6.58 -6.73 4.21
N ASN A 94 -5.41 -6.81 4.86
CA ASN A 94 -4.13 -6.49 4.24
C ASN A 94 -3.38 -7.78 3.87
N CYS A 95 -2.58 -7.71 2.81
CA CYS A 95 -1.66 -8.76 2.43
C CYS A 95 -0.24 -8.38 2.86
N ILE A 96 0.44 -9.29 3.53
CA ILE A 96 1.83 -9.13 3.95
C ILE A 96 2.67 -10.26 3.36
N TRP A 97 3.84 -9.95 2.84
CA TRP A 97 4.75 -10.95 2.29
C TRP A 97 6.19 -10.46 2.29
N GLY A 98 7.17 -11.35 2.40
CA GLY A 98 8.58 -10.99 2.30
C GLY A 98 9.01 -10.68 0.86
N ALA A 99 9.82 -9.64 0.67
CA ALA A 99 10.38 -9.31 -0.65
C ALA A 99 11.27 -10.43 -1.23
N ASP A 100 11.77 -11.32 -0.36
CA ASP A 100 12.59 -12.47 -0.75
C ASP A 100 11.75 -13.68 -1.22
N GLY A 101 10.42 -13.52 -1.32
CA GLY A 101 9.52 -14.58 -1.79
C GLY A 101 9.19 -15.63 -0.73
N ASN A 102 9.45 -15.33 0.55
CA ASN A 102 9.17 -16.23 1.68
C ASN A 102 8.25 -15.54 2.70
N PRO A 103 7.53 -16.33 3.52
CA PRO A 103 6.85 -15.80 4.70
C PRO A 103 7.82 -15.07 5.62
N LEU A 104 7.33 -14.07 6.31
CA LEU A 104 8.05 -13.32 7.32
C LEU A 104 8.04 -14.10 8.64
N ALA A 105 9.16 -14.09 9.37
CA ALA A 105 9.22 -14.73 10.69
C ALA A 105 8.28 -14.03 11.70
N THR A 106 8.04 -12.74 11.51
CA THR A 106 7.12 -11.95 12.34
C THR A 106 6.40 -10.98 11.41
N PRO A 107 5.35 -11.41 10.68
CA PRO A 107 4.76 -10.64 9.58
C PRO A 107 4.37 -9.22 9.96
N PHE A 108 4.08 -9.00 11.23
CA PHE A 108 3.60 -7.73 11.72
C PHE A 108 4.24 -7.37 13.06
N ILE A 109 4.82 -6.16 13.11
CA ILE A 109 5.27 -5.55 14.35
C ILE A 109 4.59 -4.19 14.48
N THR A 110 4.04 -3.92 15.65
CA THR A 110 3.39 -2.66 15.93
C THR A 110 4.00 -1.98 17.13
N TYR A 111 4.17 -0.66 16.99
CA TYR A 111 4.69 0.20 18.04
C TYR A 111 3.65 1.28 18.33
N LYS A 112 3.19 1.34 19.57
CA LYS A 112 2.41 2.46 20.10
C LYS A 112 3.18 3.12 21.24
N ALA A 113 3.43 4.42 21.12
CA ALA A 113 3.89 5.18 22.27
C ALA A 113 2.78 5.23 23.33
N GLY A 114 3.05 4.69 24.53
CA GLY A 114 2.17 4.83 25.70
C GLY A 114 0.89 3.99 25.71
N GLY A 115 0.82 2.84 25.03
CA GLY A 115 -0.37 1.98 25.12
C GLY A 115 -0.32 0.68 24.30
N ILE A 116 -1.51 0.08 24.09
CA ILE A 116 -1.67 -1.17 23.35
C ILE A 116 -1.37 -0.95 21.87
N ALA A 117 -0.39 -1.68 21.34
CA ALA A 117 0.00 -1.60 19.95
C ALA A 117 -1.11 -2.17 19.04
N PRO A 118 -1.31 -1.63 17.83
CA PRO A 118 -2.29 -2.18 16.88
C PRO A 118 -2.11 -3.68 16.65
N VAL A 119 -3.21 -4.42 16.54
CA VAL A 119 -3.17 -5.86 16.20
C VAL A 119 -3.53 -6.02 14.74
N LEU A 120 -2.93 -7.00 14.06
CA LEU A 120 -3.31 -7.34 12.69
C LEU A 120 -4.76 -7.86 12.68
N GLY A 121 -5.62 -7.30 11.82
CA GLY A 121 -7.01 -7.76 11.71
C GLY A 121 -7.12 -9.19 11.19
N ASP A 122 -8.16 -9.90 11.63
CA ASP A 122 -8.37 -11.35 11.38
C ASP A 122 -8.46 -11.73 9.89
N ASN A 123 -8.82 -10.80 9.01
CA ASN A 123 -8.94 -11.04 7.58
C ASN A 123 -7.68 -10.64 6.80
N SER A 124 -6.64 -10.15 7.49
CA SER A 124 -5.34 -9.93 6.87
C SER A 124 -4.61 -11.27 6.70
N ILE A 125 -3.86 -11.38 5.62
CA ILE A 125 -3.26 -12.63 5.18
C ILE A 125 -1.76 -12.47 4.95
N GLU A 126 -1.02 -13.52 5.26
CA GLU A 126 0.38 -13.67 4.88
C GLU A 126 0.48 -14.61 3.68
N GLN A 127 0.52 -14.05 2.48
CA GLN A 127 0.47 -14.79 1.23
C GLN A 127 1.25 -14.08 0.14
N ASP A 128 1.89 -14.85 -0.75
CA ASP A 128 2.60 -14.30 -1.90
C ASP A 128 1.62 -13.56 -2.84
N PRO A 129 1.81 -12.27 -3.14
CA PRO A 129 0.99 -11.57 -4.12
C PRO A 129 1.06 -12.13 -5.55
N ASP A 130 2.10 -12.91 -5.85
CA ASP A 130 2.40 -13.46 -7.18
C ASP A 130 2.38 -12.36 -8.25
N PHE A 131 3.19 -11.32 -8.03
CA PHE A 131 3.25 -10.18 -8.95
C PHE A 131 3.64 -10.62 -10.37
N VAL A 132 3.02 -10.02 -11.39
CA VAL A 132 3.29 -10.33 -12.81
C VAL A 132 4.79 -10.27 -13.14
N ASN A 133 5.48 -9.20 -12.73
CA ASN A 133 6.92 -9.05 -12.88
C ASN A 133 7.44 -7.93 -11.95
N ALA A 134 7.65 -8.24 -10.68
CA ALA A 134 8.15 -7.26 -9.69
C ALA A 134 9.51 -6.65 -10.11
N ALA A 135 10.44 -7.47 -10.61
CA ALA A 135 11.75 -7.02 -11.10
C ALA A 135 11.65 -6.04 -12.29
N GLY A 136 10.65 -6.23 -13.15
CA GLY A 136 10.32 -5.32 -14.26
C GLY A 136 9.38 -4.18 -13.89
N GLY A 137 9.00 -4.04 -12.61
CA GLY A 137 8.13 -2.97 -12.12
C GLY A 137 6.63 -3.20 -12.32
N ASP A 138 6.21 -4.42 -12.65
CA ASP A 138 4.80 -4.81 -12.82
C ASP A 138 4.28 -5.54 -11.58
N PHE A 139 3.75 -4.75 -10.65
CA PHE A 139 3.20 -5.19 -9.37
C PHE A 139 1.70 -5.52 -9.42
N ARG A 140 1.18 -5.92 -10.58
CA ARG A 140 -0.19 -6.47 -10.64
C ARG A 140 -0.22 -7.81 -9.92
N PRO A 141 -1.00 -7.99 -8.84
CA PRO A 141 -1.09 -9.27 -8.15
C PRO A 141 -1.81 -10.30 -9.04
N ARG A 142 -1.40 -11.56 -8.96
CA ARG A 142 -2.09 -12.68 -9.62
C ARG A 142 -2.72 -13.66 -8.64
N ASN A 143 -2.31 -13.62 -7.37
CA ASN A 143 -2.84 -14.51 -6.35
C ASN A 143 -4.37 -14.30 -6.19
N PRO A 144 -5.20 -15.33 -6.41
CA PRO A 144 -6.66 -15.22 -6.32
C PRO A 144 -7.17 -14.83 -4.92
N LEU A 145 -6.44 -15.14 -3.86
CA LEU A 145 -6.78 -14.76 -2.48
C LEU A 145 -6.72 -13.23 -2.32
N LEU A 146 -5.78 -12.56 -2.97
CA LEU A 146 -5.69 -11.10 -2.94
C LEU A 146 -6.71 -10.45 -3.88
N LEU A 147 -7.00 -11.09 -5.03
CA LEU A 147 -7.93 -10.56 -6.03
C LEU A 147 -9.40 -10.52 -5.55
N ARG A 148 -9.72 -11.30 -4.50
CA ARG A 148 -11.09 -11.42 -3.94
C ARG A 148 -11.17 -11.35 -2.41
N GLY A 149 -10.03 -11.23 -1.71
CA GLY A 149 -9.99 -11.23 -0.25
C GLY A 149 -10.02 -9.84 0.39
N GLY A 150 -10.10 -8.77 -0.40
CA GLY A 150 -10.23 -7.42 0.14
C GLY A 150 -11.58 -7.21 0.84
N GLU A 151 -11.62 -6.23 1.75
CA GLU A 151 -12.81 -5.74 2.44
C GLU A 151 -13.95 -5.54 1.42
N PRO A 152 -15.10 -6.18 1.61
CA PRO A 152 -16.23 -6.05 0.69
C PRO A 152 -16.64 -4.59 0.46
N ASP A 153 -17.17 -4.31 -0.73
CA ASP A 153 -17.75 -2.99 -0.99
C ASP A 153 -19.08 -2.78 -0.24
N VAL A 154 -19.70 -1.60 -0.38
CA VAL A 154 -20.96 -1.27 0.28
C VAL A 154 -22.14 -2.18 -0.12
N ALA A 155 -22.03 -2.89 -1.25
CA ALA A 155 -23.00 -3.86 -1.71
C ALA A 155 -22.62 -5.30 -1.33
N GLY A 156 -21.55 -5.49 -0.56
CA GLY A 156 -21.04 -6.79 -0.14
C GLY A 156 -20.26 -7.54 -1.22
N ASN A 157 -19.93 -6.90 -2.34
CA ASN A 157 -19.15 -7.57 -3.39
C ASN A 157 -17.68 -7.71 -2.94
N PRO A 158 -17.03 -8.85 -3.25
CA PRO A 158 -15.61 -9.02 -3.01
C PRO A 158 -14.77 -7.92 -3.69
N THR A 159 -13.75 -7.43 -2.98
CA THR A 159 -12.79 -6.48 -3.54
C THR A 159 -11.38 -7.07 -3.57
N GLN A 160 -10.42 -6.34 -4.17
CA GLN A 160 -9.03 -6.77 -4.24
C GLN A 160 -8.17 -6.01 -3.22
N MET A 161 -7.12 -6.65 -2.73
CA MET A 161 -6.00 -6.01 -2.04
C MET A 161 -5.00 -5.44 -3.06
N GLY A 162 -4.38 -4.31 -2.70
CA GLY A 162 -3.34 -3.65 -3.49
C GLY A 162 -3.87 -2.65 -4.53
N ALA A 163 -2.93 -2.00 -5.21
CA ALA A 163 -3.23 -1.00 -6.21
C ALA A 163 -3.84 -1.63 -7.47
N LYS A 164 -5.00 -1.11 -7.89
CA LYS A 164 -5.62 -1.48 -9.17
C LYS A 164 -4.81 -0.90 -10.34
N MET A 165 -3.80 -1.64 -10.78
CA MET A 165 -3.03 -1.26 -11.97
C MET A 165 -3.75 -1.74 -13.24
N LYS A 166 -4.32 -0.80 -14.02
CA LYS A 166 -4.98 -1.11 -15.30
C LYS A 166 -3.93 -1.37 -16.39
N ARG A 167 -3.99 -2.54 -17.02
CA ARG A 167 -3.09 -3.01 -18.10
C ARG A 167 -3.04 -2.11 -19.36
N TYR A 168 -4.04 -1.23 -19.57
CA TYR A 168 -4.26 -0.54 -20.87
C TYR A 168 -4.31 0.99 -20.86
N GLU A 169 -4.30 1.66 -19.71
CA GLU A 169 -4.42 3.13 -19.71
C GLU A 169 -3.15 3.85 -20.20
N PHE A 170 -1.96 3.23 -20.16
CA PHE A 170 -0.75 3.85 -20.68
C PHE A 170 -0.68 3.82 -22.22
N ALA A 171 -1.01 2.69 -22.84
CA ALA A 171 -1.00 2.55 -24.30
C ALA A 171 -2.16 3.31 -24.97
N GLN A 172 -3.31 3.44 -24.30
CA GLN A 172 -4.44 4.24 -24.80
C GLN A 172 -4.26 5.74 -24.54
N ARG A 173 -3.74 6.17 -23.38
CA ARG A 173 -3.43 7.60 -23.15
C ARG A 173 -2.31 8.10 -24.06
N GLY A 174 -1.28 7.30 -24.31
CA GLY A 174 -0.22 7.61 -25.29
C GLY A 174 -0.76 7.68 -26.73
N ARG A 175 -1.67 6.79 -27.12
CA ARG A 175 -2.34 6.84 -28.42
C ARG A 175 -3.29 8.05 -28.55
N MET A 176 -4.08 8.34 -27.53
CA MET A 176 -4.99 9.49 -27.50
C MET A 176 -4.23 10.82 -27.51
N ALA A 177 -3.11 10.93 -26.81
CA ALA A 177 -2.26 12.12 -26.82
C ALA A 177 -1.58 12.35 -28.18
N ASN A 178 -1.15 11.28 -28.86
CA ASN A 178 -0.57 11.39 -30.21
C ASN A 178 -1.63 11.65 -31.28
N ILE A 179 -2.84 11.09 -31.17
CA ILE A 179 -3.97 11.41 -32.06
C ILE A 179 -4.41 12.86 -31.86
N GLY A 180 -4.46 13.36 -30.61
CA GLY A 180 -4.75 14.76 -30.31
C GLY A 180 -3.71 15.73 -30.88
N ARG A 181 -2.41 15.36 -30.85
CA ARG A 181 -1.34 16.18 -31.46
C ARG A 181 -1.38 16.18 -32.99
N LEU A 182 -1.76 15.07 -33.63
CA LEU A 182 -1.94 15.00 -35.08
C LEU A 182 -3.17 15.78 -35.57
N GLY A 183 -4.17 16.05 -34.70
CA GLY A 183 -5.33 16.89 -35.01
C GLY A 183 -5.09 18.40 -34.85
N ILE A 184 -4.00 18.82 -34.19
CA ILE A 184 -3.65 20.23 -33.94
C ILE A 184 -2.67 20.78 -34.98
N ILE A 185 -2.01 19.91 -35.77
CA ILE A 185 -1.26 20.33 -36.96
C ILE A 185 -2.23 20.36 -38.14
N ARG A 186 -2.90 21.50 -38.32
CA ARG A 186 -3.46 21.94 -39.59
C ARG A 186 -2.93 23.33 -39.90
#